data_AF-A0A7Y2ZRD4-F1
#
_entry.id   AF-A0A7Y2ZRD4-F1
#
_cell.length_a   1.000
_cell.length_b   1.000
_cell.length_c   1.000
_cell.angle_alpha   90.00
_cell.angle_beta   90.00
_cell.angle_gamma   90.00
#
_symmetry.space_group_name_H-M   'P 1'
#
loop_
_entity.id
_entity.type
_entity.pdbx_description
1 polymer ?
#
loop_
_entity_poly.entity_id
_entity_poly.type
_entity_poly.pdbx_seq_one_letter_code
_entity_poly.pdbx_strand_id
1 'polypeptide(L)'
;MAEGEKLIPINIEDEMKSAYIDYSMSVIVSRALPDVRDGLKPVHRRVLYGMHELGVKSNTAYKKSARIVGEVLGKYHPHGDTSVYDTMVRMAQEWSLRYMLVDGQGNFGSIDGDSPAAMRYTEARMRKISEDMLADIDKETVDHKLNFDDTLQEPTVLPTRIPGLLVNGASGIAVGMATNMPPHNLSEVVDGTVAYIDNTNIEVDELITHVKAPDFPTGGIIYGYDGVREAFKTGRGRIVMRGSAIIEEVNGKESIIVTEIPYQVNKADMIKKTADLVNDKKLDGIATIRDESDRNGMRIVYVLKRDAIPNIVLNKLYKYTALQSSFSVNNIA
;
A
#
# COMPACT_ATOMS: atom_id res chain seq x y z
N MET A 1 -4.01 31.27 45.48
CA MET A 1 -4.58 31.26 44.12
C MET A 1 -4.50 32.69 43.64
N ALA A 2 -3.79 32.95 42.54
CA ALA A 2 -3.49 34.33 42.13
C ALA A 2 -4.79 35.04 41.72
N GLU A 3 -5.11 36.14 42.40
CA GLU A 3 -6.18 37.07 41.99
C GLU A 3 -5.82 37.66 40.63
N GLY A 4 -6.57 37.30 39.57
CA GLY A 4 -6.41 37.92 38.25
C GLY A 4 -6.62 37.01 37.04
N GLU A 5 -6.73 35.69 37.21
CA GLU A 5 -7.03 34.80 36.08
C GLU A 5 -8.51 34.94 35.67
N LYS A 6 -8.75 35.55 34.51
CA LYS A 6 -10.08 35.66 33.90
C LYS A 6 -10.49 34.29 33.36
N LEU A 7 -11.20 33.52 34.18
CA LEU A 7 -11.79 32.24 33.78
C LEU A 7 -12.90 32.49 32.75
N ILE A 8 -12.74 31.93 31.55
CA ILE A 8 -13.76 31.96 30.51
C ILE A 8 -14.53 30.63 30.62
N PRO A 9 -15.80 30.63 31.06
CA PRO A 9 -16.59 29.41 31.06
C PRO A 9 -16.88 28.99 29.63
N ILE A 10 -16.62 27.71 29.32
CA ILE A 10 -16.88 27.12 28.00
C ILE A 10 -17.93 26.02 28.17
N ASN A 11 -18.95 26.02 27.31
CA ASN A 11 -19.94 24.97 27.27
C ASN A 11 -19.29 23.68 26.75
N ILE A 12 -19.42 22.58 27.49
CA ILE A 12 -18.80 21.30 27.14
C ILE A 12 -19.28 20.75 25.78
N GLU A 13 -20.55 20.96 25.42
CA GLU A 13 -21.08 20.47 24.13
C GLU A 13 -20.48 21.24 22.95
N ASP A 14 -20.32 22.56 23.10
CA ASP A 14 -19.77 23.42 22.05
C ASP A 14 -18.26 23.17 21.87
N GLU A 15 -17.54 22.99 22.98
CA GLU A 15 -16.12 22.62 22.96
C GLU A 15 -15.91 21.25 22.31
N MET A 16 -16.70 20.25 22.72
CA MET A 16 -16.61 18.90 22.17
C MET A 16 -16.92 18.88 20.67
N LYS A 17 -17.94 19.61 20.22
CA LYS A 17 -18.27 19.72 18.79
C LYS A 17 -17.13 20.38 18.01
N SER A 18 -16.62 21.50 18.49
CA SER A 18 -15.58 22.27 17.80
C SER A 18 -14.27 21.46 17.72
N ALA A 19 -13.78 20.96 18.85
CA ALA A 19 -12.57 20.16 18.91
C ALA A 19 -12.68 18.86 18.08
N TYR A 20 -13.85 18.21 18.08
CA TYR A 20 -14.08 17.02 17.26
C TYR A 20 -14.09 17.34 15.77
N ILE A 21 -14.72 18.44 15.34
CA ILE A 21 -14.75 18.87 13.94
C ILE A 21 -13.35 19.22 13.45
N ASP A 22 -12.59 20.00 14.23
CA ASP A 22 -11.23 20.41 13.87
C ASP A 22 -10.29 19.20 13.70
N TYR A 23 -10.35 18.27 14.65
CA TYR A 23 -9.60 17.02 14.56
C TYR A 23 -10.04 16.17 13.36
N SER A 24 -11.36 16.01 13.16
CA SER A 24 -11.91 15.21 12.07
C SER A 24 -11.49 15.75 10.70
N MET A 25 -11.63 17.06 10.49
CA MET A 25 -11.24 17.73 9.25
C MET A 25 -9.73 17.63 9.01
N SER A 26 -8.92 17.83 10.05
CA SER A 26 -7.46 17.66 9.95
C SER A 26 -7.07 16.25 9.52
N VAL A 27 -7.70 15.22 10.11
CA VAL A 27 -7.43 13.82 9.75
C VAL A 27 -7.90 13.49 8.34
N ILE A 28 -9.09 13.94 7.94
CA ILE A 28 -9.66 13.68 6.60
C ILE A 28 -8.79 14.33 5.52
N VAL A 29 -8.58 15.64 5.60
CA VAL A 29 -7.98 16.44 4.52
C VAL A 29 -6.45 16.35 4.54
N SER A 30 -5.83 16.28 5.71
CA SER A 30 -4.38 16.48 5.87
C SER A 30 -3.62 15.26 6.37
N ARG A 31 -4.25 14.07 6.42
CA ARG A 31 -3.56 12.87 6.92
C ARG A 31 -3.95 11.56 6.23
N ALA A 32 -5.23 11.20 6.29
CA ALA A 32 -5.64 9.82 6.10
C ALA A 32 -6.02 9.47 4.65
N LEU A 33 -6.50 10.43 3.86
CA LEU A 33 -6.92 10.23 2.48
C LEU A 33 -5.87 10.75 1.48
N PRO A 34 -5.73 10.11 0.31
CA PRO A 34 -4.89 10.61 -0.78
C PRO A 34 -5.57 11.77 -1.50
N ASP A 35 -4.80 12.65 -2.15
CA ASP A 35 -5.37 13.56 -3.15
C ASP A 35 -5.63 12.79 -4.45
N VAL A 36 -6.78 13.01 -5.09
CA VAL A 36 -7.18 12.28 -6.32
C VAL A 36 -6.21 12.50 -7.49
N ARG A 37 -5.53 13.66 -7.53
CA ARG A 37 -4.69 14.06 -8.66
C ARG A 37 -3.37 13.32 -8.69
N ASP A 38 -2.65 13.24 -7.57
CA ASP A 38 -1.34 12.59 -7.48
C ASP A 38 -1.36 11.24 -6.74
N GLY A 39 -2.47 10.90 -6.09
CA GLY A 39 -2.61 9.66 -5.33
C GLY A 39 -1.89 9.64 -3.99
N LEU A 40 -1.37 10.77 -3.52
CA LEU A 40 -0.52 10.84 -2.34
C LEU A 40 -1.24 11.43 -1.14
N LYS A 41 -1.01 10.83 0.02
CA LYS A 41 -1.27 11.52 1.31
C LYS A 41 -0.16 12.51 1.61
N PRO A 42 -0.38 13.52 2.47
CA PRO A 42 0.60 14.56 2.75
C PRO A 42 1.98 14.03 3.19
N VAL A 43 2.05 12.97 4.00
CA VAL A 43 3.34 12.39 4.42
C VAL A 43 4.14 11.82 3.23
N HIS A 44 3.49 11.14 2.28
CA HIS A 44 4.16 10.61 1.09
C HIS A 44 4.69 11.74 0.21
N ARG A 45 3.85 12.74 -0.05
CA ARG A 45 4.20 13.94 -0.84
C ARG A 45 5.41 14.66 -0.25
N ARG A 46 5.39 14.90 1.06
CA ARG A 46 6.48 15.56 1.80
C ARG A 46 7.76 14.76 1.80
N VAL A 47 7.69 13.42 1.86
CA VAL A 47 8.88 12.56 1.73
C VAL A 47 9.50 12.71 0.34
N LEU A 48 8.71 12.59 -0.73
CA LEU A 48 9.23 12.72 -2.10
C LEU A 48 9.75 14.13 -2.38
N TYR A 49 9.04 15.16 -1.95
CA TYR A 49 9.49 16.56 -2.07
C TYR A 49 10.75 16.83 -1.26
N GLY A 50 10.84 16.37 -0.01
CA GLY A 50 12.06 16.49 0.79
C GLY A 50 13.26 15.74 0.18
N MET A 51 13.03 14.58 -0.43
CA MET A 51 14.07 13.86 -1.20
C MET A 51 14.50 14.64 -2.45
N HIS A 52 13.57 15.30 -3.13
CA HIS A 52 13.84 16.17 -4.27
C HIS A 52 14.73 17.35 -3.87
N GLU A 53 14.36 18.08 -2.82
CA GLU A 53 15.08 19.24 -2.29
C GLU A 53 16.50 18.88 -1.80
N LEU A 54 16.67 17.68 -1.24
CA LEU A 54 17.98 17.14 -0.87
C LEU A 54 18.81 16.67 -2.08
N GLY A 55 18.26 16.70 -3.29
CA GLY A 55 18.89 16.21 -4.51
C GLY A 55 19.07 14.69 -4.55
N VAL A 56 18.24 13.92 -3.83
CA VAL A 56 18.34 12.46 -3.74
C VAL A 56 17.62 11.78 -4.91
N LYS A 57 18.20 11.97 -6.10
CA LYS A 57 17.72 11.43 -7.37
C LYS A 57 18.11 9.96 -7.54
N SER A 58 17.42 9.28 -8.44
CA SER A 58 17.59 7.87 -8.80
C SER A 58 18.99 7.53 -9.32
N ASN A 59 19.68 8.50 -9.92
CA ASN A 59 21.04 8.36 -10.42
C ASN A 59 22.11 8.83 -9.43
N THR A 60 21.74 9.28 -8.23
CA THR A 60 22.68 9.69 -7.17
C THR A 60 22.97 8.56 -6.20
N ALA A 61 24.02 8.72 -5.40
CA ALA A 61 24.32 7.81 -4.31
C ALA A 61 23.21 7.82 -3.26
N TYR A 62 22.92 6.66 -2.68
CA TYR A 62 21.98 6.55 -1.57
C TYR A 62 22.37 7.49 -0.42
N LYS A 63 21.36 8.02 0.28
CA LYS A 63 21.54 8.84 1.48
C LYS A 63 20.98 8.10 2.69
N LYS A 64 21.63 8.26 3.85
CA LYS A 64 21.13 7.72 5.12
C LYS A 64 19.67 8.10 5.32
N SER A 65 18.83 7.12 5.63
CA SER A 65 17.40 7.32 5.85
C SER A 65 17.14 8.37 6.92
N ALA A 66 17.92 8.37 8.01
CA ALA A 66 17.84 9.39 9.06
C ALA A 66 18.03 10.83 8.56
N ARG A 67 18.86 11.04 7.52
CA ARG A 67 19.05 12.37 6.92
C ARG A 67 17.81 12.81 6.15
N ILE A 68 17.22 11.91 5.37
CA ILE A 68 15.99 12.19 4.61
C ILE A 68 14.83 12.47 5.58
N VAL A 69 14.67 11.63 6.60
CA VAL A 69 13.65 11.81 7.63
C VAL A 69 13.82 13.14 8.36
N GLY A 70 15.05 13.47 8.79
CA GLY A 70 15.33 14.74 9.47
C GLY A 70 14.98 15.97 8.63
N GLU A 71 15.26 15.94 7.33
CA GLU A 71 14.88 17.01 6.41
C GLU A 71 13.36 17.20 6.33
N VAL A 72 12.63 16.09 6.15
CA VAL A 72 11.17 16.11 6.01
C VAL A 72 10.52 16.62 7.29
N LEU A 73 11.01 16.18 8.45
CA LEU A 73 10.51 16.63 9.76
C LEU A 73 10.79 18.11 10.00
N GLY A 74 12.02 18.55 9.76
CA GLY A 74 12.45 19.92 10.04
C GLY A 74 11.77 20.95 9.15
N LYS A 75 11.37 20.58 7.93
CA LYS A 75 10.83 21.53 6.94
C LYS A 75 9.34 21.38 6.67
N TYR A 76 8.79 20.17 6.66
CA TYR A 76 7.46 19.94 6.07
C TYR A 76 6.49 19.15 6.96
N HIS A 77 6.96 18.23 7.81
CA HIS A 77 6.11 17.25 8.49
C HIS A 77 6.25 17.30 10.03
N PRO A 78 5.43 18.07 10.75
CA PRO A 78 5.55 18.29 12.20
C PRO A 78 4.96 17.13 13.03
N HIS A 79 5.37 15.89 12.75
CA HIS A 79 4.94 14.67 13.44
C HIS A 79 6.15 13.79 13.79
N GLY A 80 5.91 12.59 14.32
CA GLY A 80 6.99 11.69 14.74
C GLY A 80 7.85 11.20 13.59
N ASP A 81 9.14 11.07 13.82
CA ASP A 81 10.14 10.55 12.88
C ASP A 81 9.80 9.15 12.36
N THR A 82 9.31 8.28 13.23
CA THR A 82 8.83 6.94 12.87
C THR A 82 7.78 6.98 11.77
N SER A 83 6.83 7.93 11.80
CA SER A 83 5.77 8.01 10.80
C SER A 83 6.30 8.33 9.40
N VAL A 84 7.31 9.20 9.32
CA VAL A 84 7.98 9.56 8.07
C VAL A 84 8.84 8.41 7.57
N TYR A 85 9.59 7.78 8.49
CA TYR A 85 10.43 6.63 8.15
C TYR A 85 9.61 5.44 7.65
N ASP A 86 8.54 5.06 8.35
CA ASP A 86 7.67 3.96 7.96
C ASP A 86 6.98 4.22 6.61
N THR A 87 6.62 5.49 6.34
CA THR A 87 6.11 5.90 5.03
C THR A 87 7.16 5.67 3.95
N MET A 88 8.39 6.13 4.15
CA MET A 88 9.49 5.93 3.21
C MET A 88 9.82 4.44 3.03
N VAL A 89 9.78 3.65 4.11
CA VAL A 89 10.01 2.21 4.06
C VAL A 89 8.94 1.53 3.21
N ARG A 90 7.65 1.81 3.44
CA ARG A 90 6.56 1.27 2.62
C ARG A 90 6.70 1.64 1.15
N MET A 91 7.21 2.84 0.86
CA MET A 91 7.53 3.29 -0.50
C MET A 91 8.65 2.51 -1.21
N ALA A 92 9.43 1.73 -0.46
CA ALA A 92 10.53 0.91 -0.93
C ALA A 92 10.26 -0.61 -0.84
N GLN A 93 9.04 -1.03 -0.49
CA GLN A 93 8.65 -2.43 -0.36
C GLN A 93 7.88 -2.92 -1.59
N GLU A 94 8.47 -3.88 -2.31
CA GLU A 94 7.92 -4.40 -3.59
C GLU A 94 6.60 -5.15 -3.43
N TRP A 95 6.35 -5.77 -2.27
CA TRP A 95 5.07 -6.42 -1.96
C TRP A 95 3.99 -5.44 -1.46
N SER A 96 4.37 -4.19 -1.17
CA SER A 96 3.47 -3.15 -0.66
C SER A 96 2.92 -2.29 -1.78
N LEU A 97 3.80 -1.74 -2.64
CA LEU A 97 3.44 -0.88 -3.77
C LEU A 97 3.73 -1.57 -5.09
N ARG A 98 2.78 -1.47 -6.02
CA ARG A 98 2.93 -2.05 -7.36
C ARG A 98 4.08 -1.42 -8.15
N TYR A 99 4.31 -0.12 -7.94
CA TYR A 99 5.43 0.63 -8.47
C TYR A 99 6.10 1.41 -7.34
N MET A 100 7.19 0.86 -6.81
CA MET A 100 7.95 1.49 -5.72
C MET A 100 8.41 2.89 -6.10
N LEU A 101 8.23 3.82 -5.15
CA LEU A 101 8.61 5.22 -5.29
C LEU A 101 10.01 5.50 -4.71
N VAL A 102 10.47 4.63 -3.81
CA VAL A 102 11.76 4.74 -3.15
C VAL A 102 12.59 3.49 -3.45
N ASP A 103 13.88 3.69 -3.64
CA ASP A 103 14.89 2.66 -3.76
C ASP A 103 15.67 2.60 -2.44
N GLY A 104 15.52 1.50 -1.70
CA GLY A 104 16.11 1.31 -0.39
C GLY A 104 17.34 0.40 -0.42
N GLN A 105 18.37 0.76 0.34
CA GLN A 105 19.56 -0.06 0.58
C GLN A 105 19.63 -0.46 2.06
N GLY A 106 19.75 -1.76 2.32
CA GLY A 106 19.71 -2.37 3.64
C GLY A 106 18.43 -3.18 3.87
N ASN A 107 18.12 -3.51 5.12
CA ASN A 107 16.91 -4.24 5.47
C ASN A 107 15.71 -3.29 5.58
N PHE A 108 14.79 -3.34 4.61
CA PHE A 108 13.53 -2.58 4.58
C PHE A 108 12.31 -3.41 5.01
N GLY A 109 12.54 -4.51 5.72
CA GLY A 109 11.53 -5.45 6.19
C GLY A 109 11.36 -6.62 5.22
N SER A 110 10.36 -7.47 5.50
CA SER A 110 10.03 -8.63 4.68
C SER A 110 8.52 -8.83 4.58
N ILE A 111 8.09 -9.64 3.60
CA ILE A 111 6.69 -10.09 3.50
C ILE A 111 6.27 -11.03 4.66
N ASP A 112 7.25 -11.52 5.43
CA ASP A 112 7.04 -12.27 6.68
C ASP A 112 6.67 -11.37 7.86
N GLY A 113 6.69 -10.04 7.66
CA GLY A 113 6.38 -9.05 8.69
C GLY A 113 7.55 -8.69 9.57
N ASP A 114 8.78 -9.07 9.18
CA ASP A 114 9.96 -8.56 9.86
C ASP A 114 10.02 -7.05 9.70
N SER A 115 10.26 -6.37 10.82
CA SER A 115 10.38 -4.91 10.82
C SER A 115 11.63 -4.48 10.04
N PRO A 116 11.60 -3.31 9.38
CA PRO A 116 12.78 -2.73 8.77
C PRO A 116 13.87 -2.49 9.83
N ALA A 117 15.13 -2.47 9.41
CA ALA A 117 16.19 -1.97 10.26
C ALA A 117 15.94 -0.49 10.60
N ALA A 118 16.45 -0.01 11.73
CA ALA A 118 16.30 1.40 12.11
C ALA A 118 16.92 2.34 11.06
N MET A 119 16.36 3.56 10.92
CA MET A 119 16.75 4.57 9.93
C MET A 119 18.23 5.00 9.94
N ARG A 120 18.97 4.66 11.01
CA ARG A 120 20.42 4.86 11.11
C ARG A 120 21.24 3.87 10.27
N TYR A 121 20.66 2.73 9.93
CA TYR A 121 21.33 1.66 9.17
C TYR A 121 20.97 1.68 7.69
N THR A 122 19.72 2.00 7.37
CA THR A 122 19.23 2.02 5.99
C THR A 122 19.62 3.29 5.25
N GLU A 123 19.66 3.19 3.93
CA GLU A 123 19.84 4.31 3.01
C GLU A 123 18.76 4.26 1.94
N ALA A 124 18.42 5.40 1.36
CA ALA A 124 17.38 5.49 0.34
C ALA A 124 17.73 6.54 -0.73
N ARG A 125 17.11 6.38 -1.90
CA ARG A 125 17.01 7.38 -2.97
C ARG A 125 15.70 7.23 -3.72
N MET A 126 15.32 8.22 -4.53
CA MET A 126 14.11 8.11 -5.34
C MET A 126 14.26 7.04 -6.43
N ARG A 127 13.16 6.37 -6.78
CA ARG A 127 13.06 5.63 -8.04
C ARG A 127 12.78 6.63 -9.17
N LYS A 128 13.13 6.27 -10.41
CA LYS A 128 12.90 7.12 -11.59
C LYS A 128 11.43 7.55 -11.74
N ILE A 129 10.50 6.65 -11.45
CA ILE A 129 9.06 6.93 -11.48
C ILE A 129 8.65 8.09 -10.55
N SER A 130 9.32 8.27 -9.41
CA SER A 130 9.06 9.39 -8.50
C SER A 130 9.59 10.71 -9.05
N GLU A 131 10.67 10.67 -9.83
CA GLU A 131 11.14 11.86 -10.55
C GLU A 131 10.13 12.28 -11.61
N ASP A 132 9.47 11.33 -12.28
CA ASP A 132 8.37 11.62 -13.21
C ASP A 132 7.16 12.24 -12.50
N MET A 133 6.92 11.90 -11.22
CA MET A 133 5.88 12.55 -10.40
C MET A 133 6.23 14.00 -10.03
N LEU A 134 7.53 14.29 -9.86
CA LEU A 134 8.07 15.60 -9.47
C LEU A 134 8.50 16.45 -10.68
N ALA A 135 8.38 15.92 -11.90
CA ALA A 135 8.85 16.59 -13.09
C ALA A 135 8.16 17.95 -13.26
N ASP A 136 8.96 18.98 -13.57
CA ASP A 136 8.54 20.37 -13.75
C ASP A 136 8.01 21.10 -12.51
N ILE A 137 8.19 20.55 -11.30
CA ILE A 137 7.74 21.21 -10.05
C ILE A 137 8.29 22.63 -9.87
N ASP A 138 9.50 22.90 -10.37
CA ASP A 138 10.15 24.23 -10.31
C ASP A 138 9.63 25.24 -11.35
N LYS A 139 8.66 24.85 -12.18
CA LYS A 139 8.13 25.67 -13.29
C LYS A 139 6.73 26.21 -13.03
N GLU A 140 6.39 26.44 -11.76
CA GLU A 140 5.07 26.97 -11.34
C GLU A 140 3.89 26.13 -11.85
N THR A 141 4.08 24.80 -11.97
CA THR A 141 3.04 23.89 -12.51
C THR A 141 2.00 23.48 -11.48
N VAL A 142 2.26 23.72 -10.19
CA VAL A 142 1.36 23.36 -9.08
C VAL A 142 1.33 24.48 -8.05
N ASP A 143 0.23 24.58 -7.31
CA ASP A 143 0.12 25.53 -6.21
C ASP A 143 0.98 25.08 -5.02
N HIS A 144 1.72 26.04 -4.46
CA HIS A 144 2.43 25.89 -3.21
C HIS A 144 1.68 26.59 -2.08
N LYS A 145 1.91 26.10 -0.86
CA LYS A 145 1.46 26.76 0.37
C LYS A 145 2.62 26.91 1.34
N LEU A 146 2.44 27.75 2.34
CA LEU A 146 3.38 27.82 3.46
C LEU A 146 3.39 26.49 4.23
N ASN A 147 4.58 26.14 4.73
CA ASN A 147 4.79 25.00 5.62
C ASN A 147 4.24 25.32 7.03
N PHE A 148 4.45 24.40 7.98
CA PHE A 148 3.81 24.48 9.30
C PHE A 148 4.31 25.63 10.21
N ASP A 149 5.45 26.25 9.89
CA ASP A 149 6.03 27.37 10.64
C ASP A 149 6.12 28.66 9.80
N ASP A 150 5.47 28.69 8.64
CA ASP A 150 5.40 29.82 7.71
C ASP A 150 6.77 30.31 7.19
N THR A 151 7.82 29.48 7.23
CA THR A 151 9.18 29.86 6.78
C THR A 151 9.54 29.35 5.39
N LEU A 152 8.89 28.29 4.92
CA LEU A 152 9.17 27.62 3.65
C LEU A 152 7.87 27.35 2.87
N GLN A 153 8.00 27.02 1.60
CA GLN A 153 6.89 26.57 0.77
C GLN A 153 6.92 25.06 0.56
N GLU A 154 5.74 24.44 0.50
CA GLU A 154 5.54 23.04 0.12
C GLU A 154 4.43 22.91 -0.94
N PRO A 155 4.54 21.95 -1.88
CA PRO A 155 3.52 21.72 -2.88
C PRO A 155 2.24 21.16 -2.26
N THR A 156 1.09 21.67 -2.70
CA THR A 156 -0.22 21.13 -2.29
C THR A 156 -0.51 19.77 -2.93
N VAL A 157 -0.03 19.59 -4.17
CA VAL A 157 -0.10 18.39 -5.01
C VAL A 157 1.19 18.28 -5.83
N LEU A 158 1.59 17.09 -6.26
CA LEU A 158 2.70 16.95 -7.22
C LEU A 158 2.21 17.10 -8.68
N PRO A 159 3.07 17.55 -9.63
CA PRO A 159 2.70 17.65 -11.05
C PRO A 159 2.19 16.34 -11.67
N THR A 160 2.71 15.20 -11.19
CA THR A 160 2.28 13.83 -11.49
C THR A 160 2.02 13.50 -12.97
N ARG A 161 3.08 13.11 -13.68
CA ARG A 161 2.95 12.60 -15.07
C ARG A 161 2.43 11.17 -15.17
N ILE A 162 2.24 10.51 -14.03
CA ILE A 162 1.70 9.15 -13.93
C ILE A 162 0.38 9.18 -13.14
N PRO A 163 -0.58 8.29 -13.45
CA PRO A 163 -1.84 8.18 -12.71
C PRO A 163 -1.63 7.45 -11.36
N GLY A 164 -0.89 8.09 -10.45
CA GLY A 164 -0.36 7.50 -9.21
C GLY A 164 -1.43 6.86 -8.31
N LEU A 165 -2.61 7.46 -8.22
CA LEU A 165 -3.72 6.97 -7.38
C LEU A 165 -4.14 5.54 -7.76
N LEU A 166 -4.40 5.29 -9.05
CA LEU A 166 -4.88 3.98 -9.51
C LEU A 166 -3.73 2.97 -9.57
N VAL A 167 -2.56 3.43 -10.01
CA VAL A 167 -1.40 2.57 -10.26
C VAL A 167 -0.86 1.96 -8.97
N ASN A 168 -0.77 2.75 -7.89
CA ASN A 168 -0.28 2.27 -6.60
C ASN A 168 -1.39 1.96 -5.59
N GLY A 169 -2.62 2.41 -5.86
CA GLY A 169 -3.71 2.30 -4.89
C GLY A 169 -3.50 3.21 -3.69
N ALA A 170 -4.42 3.12 -2.73
CA ALA A 170 -4.35 3.88 -1.49
C ALA A 170 -5.17 3.18 -0.41
N SER A 171 -4.68 3.17 0.83
CA SER A 171 -5.47 2.71 1.97
C SER A 171 -5.34 3.70 3.11
N GLY A 172 -6.43 3.96 3.83
CA GLY A 172 -6.45 4.96 4.89
C GLY A 172 -7.70 4.91 5.73
N ILE A 173 -7.55 5.18 7.03
CA ILE A 173 -8.66 5.26 7.98
C ILE A 173 -8.69 6.70 8.48
N ALA A 174 -9.76 7.41 8.16
CA ALA A 174 -10.00 8.77 8.61
C ALA A 174 -11.05 8.78 9.75
N VAL A 175 -11.61 9.94 10.06
CA VAL A 175 -12.74 10.03 10.99
C VAL A 175 -14.05 9.91 10.22
N GLY A 176 -14.86 8.90 10.53
CA GLY A 176 -16.15 8.64 9.88
C GLY A 176 -16.09 8.05 8.48
N MET A 177 -14.89 7.90 7.90
CA MET A 177 -14.68 7.34 6.56
C MET A 177 -13.33 6.62 6.45
N ALA A 178 -13.19 5.82 5.41
CA ALA A 178 -11.96 5.12 5.08
C ALA A 178 -11.82 5.02 3.56
N THR A 179 -10.61 4.75 3.08
CA THR A 179 -10.33 4.46 1.68
C THR A 179 -9.55 3.15 1.59
N ASN A 180 -9.83 2.36 0.56
CA ASN A 180 -9.10 1.13 0.25
C ASN A 180 -9.21 0.86 -1.26
N MET A 181 -8.26 1.42 -2.01
CA MET A 181 -8.16 1.37 -3.46
C MET A 181 -7.05 0.39 -3.84
N PRO A 182 -7.34 -0.63 -4.67
CA PRO A 182 -6.33 -1.60 -5.06
C PRO A 182 -5.40 -1.02 -6.16
N PRO A 183 -4.16 -1.52 -6.28
CA PRO A 183 -3.23 -1.11 -7.34
C PRO A 183 -3.63 -1.66 -8.70
N HIS A 184 -3.15 -1.02 -9.77
CA HIS A 184 -3.42 -1.37 -11.16
C HIS A 184 -2.15 -1.33 -12.00
N ASN A 185 -2.20 -1.98 -13.16
CA ASN A 185 -1.10 -1.97 -14.11
C ASN A 185 -0.97 -0.59 -14.77
N LEU A 186 0.23 -0.03 -14.78
CA LEU A 186 0.52 1.30 -15.35
C LEU A 186 0.12 1.40 -16.82
N SER A 187 0.43 0.39 -17.63
CA SER A 187 0.08 0.42 -19.05
C SER A 187 -1.43 0.42 -19.25
N GLU A 188 -2.15 -0.45 -18.52
CA GLU A 188 -3.62 -0.50 -18.60
C GLU A 188 -4.28 0.82 -18.17
N VAL A 189 -3.80 1.44 -17.09
CA VAL A 189 -4.34 2.73 -16.62
C VAL A 189 -4.04 3.85 -17.61
N VAL A 190 -2.85 3.89 -18.21
CA VAL A 190 -2.51 4.88 -19.24
C VAL A 190 -3.37 4.66 -20.49
N ASP A 191 -3.54 3.41 -20.95
CA ASP A 191 -4.39 3.08 -22.10
C ASP A 191 -5.84 3.51 -21.85
N GLY A 192 -6.38 3.25 -20.65
CA GLY A 192 -7.72 3.70 -20.27
C GLY A 192 -7.85 5.22 -20.18
N THR A 193 -6.79 5.91 -19.73
CA THR A 193 -6.75 7.38 -19.69
C THR A 193 -6.76 7.96 -21.10
N VAL A 194 -5.98 7.40 -22.03
CA VAL A 194 -5.96 7.81 -23.44
C VAL A 194 -7.32 7.54 -24.09
N ALA A 195 -7.92 6.37 -23.86
CA ALA A 195 -9.26 6.04 -24.37
C ALA A 195 -10.33 7.04 -23.90
N TYR A 196 -10.26 7.50 -22.64
CA TYR A 196 -11.15 8.53 -22.11
C TYR A 196 -10.89 9.92 -22.73
N ILE A 197 -9.63 10.27 -22.99
CA ILE A 197 -9.29 11.52 -23.69
C ILE A 197 -9.83 11.51 -25.12
N ASP A 198 -9.70 10.39 -25.82
CA ASP A 198 -10.18 10.23 -27.20
C ASP A 198 -11.72 10.20 -27.27
N ASN A 199 -12.39 9.66 -26.25
CA ASN A 199 -13.84 9.65 -26.13
C ASN A 199 -14.29 9.91 -24.69
N THR A 200 -14.65 11.16 -24.37
CA THR A 200 -15.11 11.55 -23.03
C THR A 200 -16.48 10.97 -22.65
N ASN A 201 -17.21 10.35 -23.59
CA ASN A 201 -18.47 9.64 -23.35
C ASN A 201 -18.28 8.12 -23.24
N ILE A 202 -17.05 7.62 -23.18
CA ILE A 202 -16.78 6.19 -23.01
C ILE A 202 -17.41 5.69 -21.71
N GLU A 203 -18.14 4.59 -21.79
CA GLU A 203 -18.82 4.02 -20.63
C GLU A 203 -17.86 3.15 -19.81
N VAL A 204 -18.18 2.93 -18.53
CA VAL A 204 -17.34 2.09 -17.63
C VAL A 204 -17.15 0.68 -18.20
N ASP A 205 -18.18 0.12 -18.84
CA ASP A 205 -18.11 -1.22 -19.45
C ASP A 205 -17.16 -1.28 -20.65
N GLU A 206 -16.89 -0.15 -21.31
CA GLU A 206 -15.89 -0.03 -22.38
C GLU A 206 -14.49 0.21 -21.79
N LEU A 207 -14.36 1.09 -20.79
CA LEU A 207 -13.10 1.35 -20.08
C LEU A 207 -12.50 0.08 -19.46
N ILE A 208 -13.35 -0.84 -19.01
CA ILE A 208 -12.95 -2.16 -18.49
C ILE A 208 -12.11 -2.97 -19.47
N THR A 209 -12.27 -2.76 -20.78
CA THR A 209 -11.46 -3.47 -21.78
C THR A 209 -9.98 -3.02 -21.78
N HIS A 210 -9.74 -1.79 -21.31
CA HIS A 210 -8.41 -1.21 -21.13
C HIS A 210 -7.87 -1.49 -19.72
N VAL A 211 -8.62 -1.12 -18.68
CA VAL A 211 -8.29 -1.37 -17.26
C VAL A 211 -9.06 -2.59 -16.77
N LYS A 212 -8.44 -3.77 -16.88
CA LYS A 212 -9.19 -5.03 -16.81
C LYS A 212 -9.58 -5.41 -15.39
N ALA A 213 -8.62 -5.29 -14.49
CA ALA A 213 -8.75 -5.63 -13.08
C ALA A 213 -7.58 -5.02 -12.30
N PRO A 214 -7.63 -5.03 -10.96
CA PRO A 214 -6.45 -4.74 -10.16
C PRO A 214 -5.27 -5.66 -10.48
N ASP A 215 -4.07 -5.10 -10.37
CA ASP A 215 -2.79 -5.78 -10.58
C ASP A 215 -1.98 -5.67 -9.29
N PHE A 216 -2.08 -6.70 -8.45
CA PHE A 216 -1.48 -6.70 -7.13
C PHE A 216 0.03 -6.98 -7.19
N PRO A 217 0.88 -6.28 -6.41
CA PRO A 217 2.32 -6.52 -6.40
C PRO A 217 2.73 -7.93 -5.98
N THR A 218 1.88 -8.63 -5.22
CA THR A 218 2.13 -10.00 -4.75
C THR A 218 1.67 -11.07 -5.74
N GLY A 219 1.15 -10.67 -6.91
CA GLY A 219 0.52 -11.57 -7.87
C GLY A 219 -0.76 -12.20 -7.31
N GLY A 220 -0.93 -13.49 -7.58
CA GLY A 220 -2.10 -14.27 -7.23
C GLY A 220 -3.17 -14.24 -8.32
N ILE A 221 -4.34 -14.78 -7.97
CA ILE A 221 -5.45 -14.98 -8.88
C ILE A 221 -6.67 -14.24 -8.33
N ILE A 222 -7.23 -13.33 -9.14
CA ILE A 222 -8.56 -12.78 -8.86
C ILE A 222 -9.60 -13.85 -9.19
N TYR A 223 -10.36 -14.27 -8.18
CA TYR A 223 -11.34 -15.35 -8.30
C TYR A 223 -12.76 -14.77 -8.44
N GLY A 224 -13.25 -14.77 -9.67
CA GLY A 224 -14.53 -14.15 -10.04
C GLY A 224 -14.39 -12.68 -10.40
N TYR A 225 -15.27 -12.19 -11.28
CA TYR A 225 -15.13 -10.87 -11.90
C TYR A 225 -16.17 -9.85 -11.42
N ASP A 226 -17.29 -10.29 -10.85
CA ASP A 226 -18.40 -9.40 -10.47
C ASP A 226 -17.98 -8.32 -9.48
N GLY A 227 -17.14 -8.68 -8.49
CA GLY A 227 -16.64 -7.72 -7.51
C GLY A 227 -15.68 -6.66 -8.09
N VAL A 228 -14.98 -6.98 -9.19
CA VAL A 228 -14.16 -6.01 -9.93
C VAL A 228 -15.07 -5.03 -10.68
N ARG A 229 -16.07 -5.55 -11.40
CA ARG A 229 -17.01 -4.73 -12.15
C ARG A 229 -17.82 -3.80 -11.24
N GLU A 230 -18.27 -4.29 -10.09
CA GLU A 230 -18.97 -3.48 -9.08
C GLU A 230 -18.07 -2.35 -8.55
N ALA A 231 -16.81 -2.67 -8.25
CA ALA A 231 -15.83 -1.71 -7.77
C ALA A 231 -15.58 -0.57 -8.77
N PHE A 232 -15.47 -0.89 -10.06
CA PHE A 232 -15.30 0.13 -11.10
C PHE A 232 -16.54 0.99 -11.33
N LYS A 233 -17.74 0.40 -11.25
CA LYS A 233 -19.00 1.14 -11.46
C LYS A 233 -19.39 2.03 -10.29
N THR A 234 -19.09 1.61 -9.07
CA THR A 234 -19.66 2.24 -7.85
C THR A 234 -18.61 2.79 -6.89
N GLY A 235 -17.33 2.49 -7.11
CA GLY A 235 -16.26 2.74 -6.15
C GLY A 235 -16.25 1.75 -4.97
N ARG A 236 -17.17 0.77 -4.92
CA ARG A 236 -17.23 -0.26 -3.88
C ARG A 236 -17.37 -1.64 -4.49
N GLY A 237 -16.71 -2.62 -3.89
CA GLY A 237 -16.80 -4.00 -4.37
C GLY A 237 -15.94 -4.94 -3.56
N ARG A 238 -16.19 -6.24 -3.69
CA ARG A 238 -15.43 -7.27 -2.97
C ARG A 238 -14.71 -8.18 -3.95
N ILE A 239 -13.39 -8.04 -4.02
CA ILE A 239 -12.53 -8.82 -4.91
C ILE A 239 -11.97 -10.00 -4.13
N VAL A 240 -12.24 -11.22 -4.57
CA VAL A 240 -11.66 -12.43 -3.95
C VAL A 240 -10.30 -12.70 -4.58
N MET A 241 -9.28 -12.88 -3.77
CA MET A 241 -7.91 -13.16 -4.20
C MET A 241 -7.50 -14.55 -3.71
N ARG A 242 -6.87 -15.34 -4.57
CA ARG A 242 -6.26 -16.64 -4.25
C ARG A 242 -4.76 -16.58 -4.48
N GLY A 243 -4.00 -17.25 -3.62
CA GLY A 243 -2.61 -17.54 -3.89
C GLY A 243 -2.48 -18.50 -5.08
N SER A 244 -1.43 -18.31 -5.88
CA SER A 244 -1.08 -19.20 -6.98
C SER A 244 -0.44 -20.45 -6.40
N ALA A 245 -0.99 -21.61 -6.77
CA ALA A 245 -0.56 -22.90 -6.25
C ALA A 245 -0.53 -23.96 -7.35
N ILE A 246 0.49 -24.79 -7.34
CA ILE A 246 0.63 -25.95 -8.22
C ILE A 246 0.80 -27.22 -7.39
N ILE A 247 0.48 -28.36 -7.99
CA ILE A 247 0.59 -29.68 -7.34
C ILE A 247 1.71 -30.42 -8.06
N GLU A 248 2.75 -30.80 -7.31
CA GLU A 248 3.92 -31.49 -7.84
C GLU A 248 4.36 -32.61 -6.90
N GLU A 249 5.13 -33.55 -7.42
CA GLU A 249 5.77 -34.58 -6.61
C GLU A 249 7.17 -34.11 -6.17
N VAL A 250 7.39 -34.01 -4.85
CA VAL A 250 8.66 -33.61 -4.25
C VAL A 250 9.21 -34.77 -3.44
N ASN A 251 10.35 -35.32 -3.85
CA ASN A 251 11.02 -36.45 -3.20
C ASN A 251 10.08 -37.67 -2.98
N GLY A 252 9.31 -38.05 -4.00
CA GLY A 252 8.41 -39.21 -3.91
C GLY A 252 7.09 -38.94 -3.18
N LYS A 253 6.75 -37.67 -2.91
CA LYS A 253 5.53 -37.28 -2.18
C LYS A 253 4.80 -36.16 -2.89
N GLU A 254 3.49 -36.33 -3.11
CA GLU A 254 2.62 -35.25 -3.58
C GLU A 254 2.69 -34.06 -2.63
N SER A 255 2.83 -32.87 -3.20
CA SER A 255 2.99 -31.61 -2.47
C SER A 255 2.22 -30.51 -3.18
N ILE A 256 1.68 -29.57 -2.39
CA ILE A 256 1.14 -28.32 -2.90
C ILE A 256 2.21 -27.25 -2.73
N ILE A 257 2.55 -26.57 -3.82
CA ILE A 257 3.57 -25.52 -3.85
C ILE A 257 2.85 -24.21 -4.12
N VAL A 258 2.92 -23.28 -3.17
CA VAL A 258 2.41 -21.92 -3.32
C VAL A 258 3.56 -21.00 -3.71
N THR A 259 3.39 -20.29 -4.81
CA THR A 259 4.38 -19.35 -5.37
C THR A 259 3.99 -17.88 -5.18
N GLU A 260 2.70 -17.61 -4.94
CA GLU A 260 2.17 -16.26 -4.76
C GLU A 260 1.07 -16.30 -3.70
N ILE A 261 0.93 -15.23 -2.91
CA ILE A 261 -0.11 -15.10 -1.88
C ILE A 261 -0.97 -13.85 -2.13
N PRO A 262 -2.19 -13.80 -1.59
CA PRO A 262 -3.02 -12.62 -1.71
C PRO A 262 -2.38 -11.35 -1.14
N TYR A 263 -2.74 -10.19 -1.71
CA TYR A 263 -2.23 -8.89 -1.27
C TYR A 263 -2.55 -8.60 0.21
N GLN A 264 -1.62 -7.95 0.90
CA GLN A 264 -1.68 -7.63 2.34
C GLN A 264 -1.73 -8.84 3.29
N VAL A 265 -1.45 -10.06 2.81
CA VAL A 265 -1.28 -11.24 3.66
C VAL A 265 0.17 -11.34 4.13
N ASN A 266 0.36 -11.46 5.45
CA ASN A 266 1.65 -11.81 6.02
C ASN A 266 1.92 -13.31 5.82
N LYS A 267 3.06 -13.64 5.18
CA LYS A 267 3.42 -15.03 4.84
C LYS A 267 3.63 -15.90 6.08
N ALA A 268 4.47 -15.47 7.02
CA ALA A 268 4.75 -16.21 8.25
C ALA A 268 3.50 -16.46 9.10
N ASP A 269 2.62 -15.47 9.25
CA ASP A 269 1.35 -15.61 9.97
C ASP A 269 0.40 -16.59 9.28
N MET A 270 0.33 -16.55 7.94
CA MET A 270 -0.47 -17.51 7.16
C MET A 270 0.03 -18.94 7.38
N ILE A 271 1.35 -19.15 7.31
CA ILE A 271 1.99 -20.45 7.55
C ILE A 271 1.71 -20.94 8.98
N LYS A 272 1.92 -20.08 9.97
CA LYS A 272 1.67 -20.38 11.39
C LYS A 272 0.22 -20.79 11.64
N LYS A 273 -0.75 -20.00 11.16
CA LYS A 273 -2.18 -20.33 11.27
C LYS A 273 -2.53 -21.63 10.56
N THR A 274 -1.87 -21.93 9.44
CA THR A 274 -2.06 -23.21 8.75
C THR A 274 -1.55 -24.38 9.59
N ALA A 275 -0.39 -24.24 10.24
CA ALA A 275 0.15 -25.25 11.15
C ALA A 275 -0.79 -25.50 12.35
N ASP A 276 -1.34 -24.42 12.93
CA ASP A 276 -2.32 -24.52 14.02
C ASP A 276 -3.57 -25.30 13.59
N LEU A 277 -4.10 -25.05 12.39
CA LEU A 277 -5.26 -25.79 11.85
C LEU A 277 -4.97 -27.27 11.59
N VAL A 278 -3.73 -27.62 11.23
CA VAL A 278 -3.29 -29.01 11.08
C VAL A 278 -3.21 -29.69 12.45
N ASN A 279 -2.64 -29.03 13.46
CA ASN A 279 -2.56 -29.54 14.83
C ASN A 279 -3.94 -29.73 15.46
N ASP A 280 -4.86 -28.79 15.23
CA ASP A 280 -6.26 -28.84 15.67
C ASP A 280 -7.11 -29.88 14.91
N LYS A 281 -6.54 -30.59 13.93
CA LYS A 281 -7.22 -31.54 13.03
C LYS A 281 -8.38 -30.92 12.23
N LYS A 282 -8.42 -29.58 12.10
CA LYS A 282 -9.37 -28.88 11.22
C LYS A 282 -8.95 -28.97 9.75
N LEU A 283 -7.65 -29.02 9.50
CA LEU A 283 -7.08 -29.23 8.18
C LEU A 283 -6.27 -30.54 8.17
N ASP A 284 -6.90 -31.60 7.68
CA ASP A 284 -6.26 -32.90 7.50
C ASP A 284 -5.68 -33.07 6.08
N GLY A 285 -4.66 -33.92 5.96
CA GLY A 285 -3.99 -34.27 4.71
C GLY A 285 -2.62 -33.63 4.52
N ILE A 286 -2.18 -32.72 5.39
CA ILE A 286 -0.83 -32.13 5.39
C ILE A 286 0.05 -32.89 6.39
N ALA A 287 1.22 -33.32 5.92
CA ALA A 287 2.23 -33.99 6.73
C ALA A 287 3.26 -33.00 7.28
N THR A 288 3.71 -32.04 6.47
CA THR A 288 4.72 -31.06 6.86
C THR A 288 4.57 -29.79 6.04
N ILE A 289 4.84 -28.64 6.65
CA ILE A 289 4.89 -27.34 5.98
C ILE A 289 6.34 -26.88 5.98
N ARG A 290 6.84 -26.43 4.82
CA ARG A 290 8.18 -25.86 4.67
C ARG A 290 8.08 -24.52 3.95
N ASP A 291 8.83 -23.55 4.45
CA ASP A 291 9.08 -22.31 3.72
C ASP A 291 10.44 -22.42 3.04
N GLU A 292 10.42 -22.59 1.72
CA GLU A 292 11.59 -22.70 0.85
C GLU A 292 11.81 -21.38 0.07
N SER A 293 11.19 -20.28 0.52
CA SER A 293 11.33 -18.97 -0.11
C SER A 293 12.77 -18.47 0.00
N ASP A 294 13.28 -17.89 -1.09
CA ASP A 294 14.63 -17.34 -1.16
C ASP A 294 14.61 -15.97 -1.85
N ARG A 295 15.78 -15.47 -2.26
CA ARG A 295 15.91 -14.19 -2.99
C ARG A 295 15.34 -14.24 -4.42
N ASN A 296 15.09 -15.42 -4.96
CA ASN A 296 14.63 -15.64 -6.32
C ASN A 296 13.11 -15.79 -6.39
N GLY A 297 12.44 -16.05 -5.27
CA GLY A 297 10.99 -16.07 -5.22
C GLY A 297 10.41 -16.72 -3.98
N MET A 298 9.09 -16.60 -3.86
CA MET A 298 8.33 -17.25 -2.81
C MET A 298 8.08 -18.72 -3.15
N ARG A 299 8.27 -19.59 -2.17
CA ARG A 299 8.00 -21.02 -2.31
C ARG A 299 7.58 -21.64 -0.98
N ILE A 300 6.27 -21.80 -0.78
CA ILE A 300 5.72 -22.47 0.41
C ILE A 300 5.29 -23.88 0.01
N VAL A 301 5.85 -24.88 0.65
CA VAL A 301 5.63 -26.29 0.32
C VAL A 301 4.82 -26.98 1.41
N TYR A 302 3.61 -27.42 1.06
CA TYR A 302 2.77 -28.27 1.88
C TYR A 302 2.91 -29.72 1.41
N VAL A 303 3.72 -30.51 2.12
CA VAL A 303 3.89 -31.94 1.84
C VAL A 303 2.66 -32.68 2.32
N LEU A 304 2.07 -33.50 1.45
CA LEU A 304 0.83 -34.21 1.75
C LEU A 304 1.09 -35.58 2.40
N LYS A 305 0.08 -36.09 3.12
CA LYS A 305 0.03 -37.48 3.59
C LYS A 305 -0.22 -38.42 2.40
N ARG A 306 0.20 -39.68 2.50
CA ARG A 306 0.12 -40.67 1.40
C ARG A 306 -1.31 -40.92 0.89
N ASP A 307 -2.31 -40.73 1.74
CA ASP A 307 -3.72 -40.97 1.50
C ASP A 307 -4.51 -39.67 1.23
N ALA A 308 -3.85 -38.52 1.24
CA ALA A 308 -4.50 -37.24 1.03
C ALA A 308 -4.74 -36.98 -0.46
N ILE A 309 -5.93 -36.48 -0.81
CA ILE A 309 -6.24 -36.07 -2.18
C ILE A 309 -5.82 -34.60 -2.35
N PRO A 310 -4.82 -34.29 -3.21
CA PRO A 310 -4.22 -32.95 -3.29
C PRO A 310 -5.23 -31.82 -3.51
N ASN A 311 -6.15 -31.99 -4.47
CA ASN A 311 -7.17 -30.99 -4.77
C ASN A 311 -8.15 -30.73 -3.61
N ILE A 312 -8.42 -31.74 -2.76
CA ILE A 312 -9.26 -31.55 -1.58
C ILE A 312 -8.51 -30.73 -0.52
N VAL A 313 -7.22 -31.02 -0.31
CA VAL A 313 -6.39 -30.27 0.62
C VAL A 313 -6.21 -28.82 0.17
N LEU A 314 -5.96 -28.59 -1.12
CA LEU A 314 -5.86 -27.24 -1.69
C LEU A 314 -7.14 -26.42 -1.50
N ASN A 315 -8.31 -27.02 -1.77
CA ASN A 315 -9.60 -26.36 -1.52
C ASN A 315 -9.82 -26.05 -0.03
N LYS A 316 -9.38 -26.93 0.88
CA LYS A 316 -9.40 -26.66 2.32
C LYS A 316 -8.44 -25.53 2.69
N LEU A 317 -7.24 -25.46 2.12
CA LEU A 317 -6.32 -24.34 2.31
C LEU A 317 -6.99 -23.02 1.92
N TYR A 318 -7.56 -22.91 0.72
CA TYR A 318 -8.30 -21.72 0.30
C TYR A 318 -9.49 -21.40 1.22
N LYS A 319 -10.18 -22.40 1.77
CA LYS A 319 -11.35 -22.16 2.61
C LYS A 319 -11.00 -21.70 4.03
N TYR A 320 -9.94 -22.23 4.61
CA TYR A 320 -9.65 -22.10 6.04
C TYR A 320 -8.44 -21.23 6.35
N THR A 321 -7.61 -20.88 5.37
CA THR A 321 -6.40 -20.07 5.56
C THR A 321 -6.45 -18.80 4.74
N ALA A 322 -5.50 -17.89 4.98
CA ALA A 322 -5.34 -16.66 4.20
C ALA A 322 -4.77 -16.90 2.79
N LEU A 323 -4.59 -18.18 2.37
CA LEU A 323 -4.25 -18.51 0.99
C LEU A 323 -5.36 -18.10 0.01
N GLN A 324 -6.59 -17.91 0.51
CA GLN A 324 -7.59 -17.09 -0.16
C GLN A 324 -8.04 -15.99 0.80
N SER A 325 -8.10 -14.76 0.31
CA SER A 325 -8.63 -13.63 1.06
C SER A 325 -9.55 -12.79 0.17
N SER A 326 -10.05 -11.66 0.69
CA SER A 326 -10.78 -10.71 -0.12
C SER A 326 -10.30 -9.30 0.13
N PHE A 327 -10.17 -8.52 -0.93
CA PHE A 327 -9.94 -7.09 -0.90
C PHE A 327 -11.27 -6.35 -1.01
N SER A 328 -11.63 -5.60 0.03
CA SER A 328 -12.84 -4.78 0.04
C SER A 328 -12.51 -3.40 -0.53
N VAL A 329 -12.89 -3.16 -1.77
CA VAL A 329 -12.67 -1.89 -2.45
C VAL A 329 -13.58 -0.82 -1.86
N ASN A 330 -13.01 0.34 -1.56
CA ASN A 330 -13.73 1.54 -1.16
C ASN A 330 -12.97 2.77 -1.66
N ASN A 331 -13.35 3.28 -2.82
CA ASN A 331 -12.66 4.37 -3.51
C ASN A 331 -13.14 5.72 -2.97
N ILE A 332 -12.38 6.28 -2.03
CA ILE A 332 -12.54 7.64 -1.53
C ILE A 332 -11.19 8.35 -1.64
N ALA A 333 -11.18 9.50 -2.30
CA ALA A 333 -10.03 10.40 -2.45
C ALA A 333 -10.52 11.85 -2.33
#